data_AF-A0A1V4R289-F1
#
_entry.id   AF-A0A1V4R289-F1
#
_cell.length_a   1.000
_cell.length_b   1.000
_cell.length_c   1.000
_cell.angle_alpha   90.00
_cell.angle_beta   90.00
_cell.angle_gamma   90.00
#
_symmetry.space_group_name_H-M   'P 1'
#
loop_
_entity.id
_entity.type
_entity.pdbx_description
1 polymer ?
#
loop_
_entity_poly.entity_id
_entity_poly.type
_entity_poly.pdbx_seq_one_letter_code
_entity_poly.pdbx_strand_id
1 'polypeptide(L)'
;MDLADEIAYTAADLYDALAAGWIAVEQLRGLELWRMAWDRALTEAPEARAVHLRIQACRNVLAMLAEDVIVATGRGLVRLGPTRPADIQAAANRVAGFSDELAPAVGQLQTFLHENVYNHPQARQQDARAARTIRELFSAYIAQPELLPPRYQRRIDIDGLHRVVCDYIAGMTDRFCRQEHRRLSGT
;
A
#
# COMPACT_ATOMS: atom_id res chain seq x y z
N MET A 1 -7.88 11.36 -0.95
CA MET A 1 -6.50 10.87 -1.07
C MET A 1 -6.53 9.34 -1.07
N ASP A 2 -7.18 8.74 -0.08
CA ASP A 2 -7.20 7.28 0.14
C ASP A 2 -7.54 6.42 -1.07
N LEU A 3 -8.51 6.81 -1.92
CA LEU A 3 -8.93 5.96 -3.04
C LEU A 3 -7.88 5.87 -4.15
N ALA A 4 -7.14 6.96 -4.40
CA ALA A 4 -6.04 6.93 -5.36
C ALA A 4 -4.89 6.07 -4.83
N ASP A 5 -4.61 6.15 -3.54
CA ASP A 5 -3.60 5.32 -2.88
C ASP A 5 -4.01 3.85 -2.92
N GLU A 6 -5.26 3.53 -2.61
CA GLU A 6 -5.82 2.17 -2.67
C GLU A 6 -5.67 1.54 -4.06
N ILE A 7 -5.97 2.31 -5.12
CA ILE A 7 -5.78 1.87 -6.51
C ILE A 7 -4.30 1.61 -6.80
N ALA A 8 -3.44 2.55 -6.40
CA ALA A 8 -2.00 2.45 -6.65
C ALA A 8 -1.38 1.25 -5.94
N TYR A 9 -1.68 1.04 -4.65
CA TYR A 9 -1.21 -0.09 -3.87
C TYR A 9 -1.74 -1.42 -4.42
N THR A 10 -3.04 -1.53 -4.68
CA THR A 10 -3.63 -2.77 -5.22
C THR A 10 -2.96 -3.19 -6.53
N ALA A 11 -2.74 -2.24 -7.45
CA ALA A 11 -2.11 -2.53 -8.73
C ALA A 11 -0.60 -2.82 -8.60
N ALA A 12 0.12 -2.06 -7.77
CA ALA A 12 1.55 -2.25 -7.56
C ALA A 12 1.85 -3.57 -6.85
N ASP A 13 1.14 -3.90 -5.77
CA ASP A 13 1.33 -5.14 -5.02
C ASP A 13 1.02 -6.37 -5.87
N LEU A 14 -0.04 -6.32 -6.68
CA LEU A 14 -0.34 -7.39 -7.64
C LEU A 14 0.81 -7.61 -8.62
N TYR A 15 1.34 -6.51 -9.19
CA TYR A 15 2.47 -6.58 -10.11
C TYR A 15 3.73 -7.12 -9.44
N ASP A 16 4.09 -6.60 -8.26
CA ASP A 16 5.30 -6.98 -7.54
C ASP A 16 5.23 -8.41 -7.03
N ALA A 17 4.09 -8.85 -6.52
CA ALA A 17 3.91 -10.24 -6.07
C ALA A 17 4.02 -11.24 -7.23
N LEU A 18 3.47 -10.91 -8.40
CA LEU A 18 3.63 -11.71 -9.62
C LEU A 18 5.07 -11.69 -10.15
N ALA A 19 5.76 -10.55 -10.04
CA ALA A 19 7.15 -10.41 -10.47
C ALA A 19 8.11 -11.18 -9.54
N ALA A 20 7.87 -11.15 -8.23
CA ALA A 20 8.60 -11.88 -7.21
C ALA A 20 8.27 -13.38 -7.15
N GLY A 21 7.22 -13.82 -7.87
CA GLY A 21 6.77 -15.21 -7.88
C GLY A 21 6.13 -15.65 -6.57
N TRP A 22 5.63 -14.71 -5.76
CA TRP A 22 4.89 -15.03 -4.53
C TRP A 22 3.48 -15.54 -4.84
N ILE A 23 2.94 -15.13 -5.99
CA ILE A 23 1.69 -15.60 -6.56
C ILE A 23 1.88 -15.93 -8.04
N ALA A 24 1.03 -16.82 -8.56
CA ALA A 24 0.99 -17.23 -9.95
C ALA A 24 -0.33 -16.79 -10.62
N VAL A 25 -0.31 -16.67 -11.96
CA VAL A 25 -1.50 -16.28 -12.75
C VAL A 25 -2.65 -17.26 -12.52
N GLU A 26 -2.35 -18.53 -12.32
CA GLU A 26 -3.30 -19.61 -12.04
C GLU A 26 -4.15 -19.33 -10.79
N GLN A 27 -3.54 -18.76 -9.74
CA GLN A 27 -4.23 -18.43 -8.49
C GLN A 27 -5.22 -17.26 -8.66
N LEU A 28 -5.00 -16.42 -9.67
CA LEU A 28 -5.81 -15.23 -9.94
C LEU A 28 -7.01 -15.51 -10.85
N ARG A 29 -7.06 -16.66 -11.53
CA ARG A 29 -8.09 -16.97 -12.54
C ARG A 29 -9.53 -16.94 -12.00
N GLY A 30 -9.70 -17.17 -10.70
CA GLY A 30 -11.00 -17.11 -10.02
C GLY A 30 -11.45 -15.70 -9.63
N LEU A 31 -10.57 -14.70 -9.74
CA LEU A 31 -10.86 -13.32 -9.34
C LEU A 31 -11.44 -12.56 -10.53
N GLU A 32 -12.62 -11.98 -10.36
CA GLU A 32 -13.38 -11.37 -11.46
C GLU A 32 -12.63 -10.20 -12.10
N LEU A 33 -12.07 -9.30 -11.28
CA LEU A 33 -11.29 -8.15 -11.75
C LEU A 33 -10.07 -8.59 -12.57
N TRP A 34 -9.37 -9.63 -12.12
CA TRP A 34 -8.23 -10.17 -12.86
C TRP A 34 -8.67 -10.78 -14.19
N ARG A 35 -9.75 -11.56 -14.21
CA ARG A 35 -10.26 -12.18 -15.43
C ARG A 35 -10.60 -11.12 -16.48
N MET A 36 -11.32 -10.06 -16.09
CA MET A 36 -11.63 -8.95 -16.99
C MET A 36 -10.36 -8.28 -17.56
N ALA A 37 -9.38 -8.01 -16.70
CA ALA A 37 -8.12 -7.39 -17.11
C ALA A 37 -7.29 -8.29 -18.03
N TRP A 38 -7.29 -9.59 -17.77
CA TRP A 38 -6.61 -10.61 -18.57
C TRP A 38 -7.28 -10.82 -19.94
N ASP A 39 -8.60 -10.91 -19.99
CA ASP A 39 -9.38 -11.03 -21.23
C ASP A 39 -9.16 -9.79 -22.12
N ARG A 40 -9.09 -8.60 -21.49
CA ARG A 40 -8.73 -7.35 -22.17
C ARG A 40 -7.30 -7.40 -22.73
N ALA A 41 -6.33 -7.90 -21.96
CA ALA A 41 -4.94 -8.04 -22.41
C ALA A 41 -4.82 -9.02 -23.60
N LEU A 42 -5.56 -10.14 -23.57
CA LEU A 42 -5.63 -11.09 -24.68
C LEU A 42 -6.27 -10.47 -25.93
N THR A 43 -7.31 -9.65 -25.77
CA THR A 43 -7.97 -8.96 -26.89
C THR A 43 -7.04 -7.93 -27.52
N GLU A 44 -6.32 -7.16 -26.70
CA GLU A 44 -5.38 -6.11 -27.14
C GLU A 44 -4.11 -6.70 -27.78
N ALA A 45 -3.66 -7.87 -27.35
CA ALA A 45 -2.44 -8.50 -27.85
C ALA A 45 -2.53 -10.05 -27.89
N PRO A 46 -3.29 -10.65 -28.82
CA PRO A 46 -3.59 -12.09 -28.83
C PRO A 46 -2.37 -13.01 -28.93
N GLU A 47 -1.33 -12.58 -29.66
CA GLU A 47 -0.12 -13.36 -29.90
C GLU A 47 1.01 -13.04 -28.91
N ALA A 48 0.74 -12.23 -27.88
CA ALA A 48 1.75 -11.85 -26.93
C ALA A 48 2.18 -13.04 -26.04
N ARG A 49 3.49 -13.08 -25.73
CA ARG A 49 4.02 -14.04 -24.77
C ARG A 49 3.37 -13.84 -23.40
N ALA A 50 3.23 -14.92 -22.63
CA ALA A 50 2.60 -14.91 -21.30
C ALA A 50 3.13 -13.81 -20.35
N VAL A 51 4.43 -13.53 -20.40
CA VAL A 51 5.04 -12.45 -19.60
C VAL A 51 4.51 -11.06 -19.96
N HIS A 52 4.28 -10.79 -21.25
CA HIS A 52 3.72 -9.52 -21.72
C HIS A 52 2.24 -9.44 -21.42
N LEU A 53 1.49 -10.54 -21.57
CA LEU A 53 0.07 -10.61 -21.19
C LEU A 53 -0.11 -10.32 -19.70
N ARG A 54 0.75 -10.89 -18.84
CA ARG A 54 0.76 -10.62 -17.40
C ARG A 54 1.00 -9.15 -17.09
N ILE A 55 2.01 -8.53 -17.69
CA ILE A 55 2.31 -7.10 -17.50
C ILE A 55 1.13 -6.24 -17.96
N GLN A 56 0.54 -6.57 -19.12
CA GLN A 56 -0.59 -5.84 -19.66
C GLN A 56 -1.86 -6.02 -18.80
N ALA A 57 -2.11 -7.21 -18.28
CA ALA A 57 -3.22 -7.47 -17.36
C ALA A 57 -3.07 -6.65 -16.07
N CYS A 58 -1.89 -6.55 -15.47
CA CYS A 58 -1.67 -5.66 -14.32
C CYS A 58 -1.96 -4.19 -14.64
N ARG A 59 -1.54 -3.72 -15.84
CA ARG A 59 -1.86 -2.36 -16.31
C ARG A 59 -3.36 -2.16 -16.53
N ASN A 60 -4.04 -3.18 -17.04
CA ASN A 60 -5.49 -3.16 -17.24
C ASN A 60 -6.23 -3.13 -15.92
N VAL A 61 -5.78 -3.83 -14.86
CA VAL A 61 -6.34 -3.69 -13.51
C VAL A 61 -6.27 -2.23 -13.06
N LEU A 62 -5.10 -1.59 -13.13
CA LEU A 62 -4.93 -0.18 -12.76
C LEU A 62 -5.88 0.72 -13.56
N ALA A 63 -5.94 0.54 -14.89
CA ALA A 63 -6.77 1.34 -15.76
C ALA A 63 -8.26 1.19 -15.44
N MET A 64 -8.73 -0.05 -15.23
CA MET A 64 -10.12 -0.34 -14.89
C MET A 64 -10.53 0.29 -13.56
N LEU A 65 -9.68 0.16 -12.53
CA LEU A 65 -9.94 0.76 -11.23
C LEU A 65 -10.02 2.30 -11.32
N ALA A 66 -9.10 2.93 -12.04
CA ALA A 66 -9.08 4.37 -12.22
C ALA A 66 -10.29 4.88 -13.03
N GLU A 67 -10.60 4.21 -14.15
CA GLU A 67 -11.73 4.54 -15.02
C GLU A 67 -13.06 4.43 -14.28
N ASP A 68 -13.27 3.31 -13.57
CA ASP A 68 -14.49 3.06 -12.81
C ASP A 68 -14.71 4.12 -11.73
N VAL A 69 -13.70 4.45 -10.93
CA VAL A 69 -13.81 5.50 -9.91
C VAL A 69 -14.17 6.84 -10.52
N ILE A 70 -13.56 7.23 -11.64
CA ILE A 70 -13.87 8.50 -12.32
C ILE A 70 -15.34 8.51 -12.75
N VAL A 71 -15.80 7.44 -13.40
CA VAL A 71 -17.16 7.33 -13.92
C VAL A 71 -18.20 7.25 -12.79
N ALA A 72 -17.98 6.38 -11.80
CA ALA A 72 -18.88 6.18 -10.66
C ALA A 72 -18.99 7.45 -9.81
N THR A 73 -17.86 8.10 -9.50
CA THR A 73 -17.83 9.39 -8.79
C THR A 73 -18.57 10.46 -9.59
N GLY A 74 -18.34 10.55 -10.90
CA GLY A 74 -19.04 11.48 -11.78
C GLY A 74 -20.56 11.31 -11.74
N ARG A 75 -21.05 10.07 -11.84
CA ARG A 75 -22.49 9.76 -11.69
C ARG A 75 -23.01 10.14 -10.29
N GLY A 76 -22.23 9.86 -9.24
CA GLY A 76 -22.55 10.24 -7.87
C GLY A 76 -22.72 11.75 -7.70
N LEU A 77 -21.80 12.54 -8.26
CA LEU A 77 -21.86 14.00 -8.25
C LEU A 77 -23.08 14.54 -9.01
N VAL A 78 -23.40 13.98 -10.18
CA VAL A 78 -24.61 14.38 -10.93
C VAL A 78 -25.88 14.12 -10.12
N ARG A 79 -25.97 12.97 -9.44
CA ARG A 79 -27.12 12.64 -8.58
C ARG A 79 -27.23 13.53 -7.35
N LEU A 80 -26.09 13.84 -6.73
CA LEU A 80 -26.04 14.68 -5.53
C LEU A 80 -26.31 16.16 -5.84
N GLY A 81 -25.93 16.63 -7.04
CA GLY A 81 -26.07 18.03 -7.46
C GLY A 81 -25.36 19.05 -6.55
N PRO A 82 -24.12 18.81 -6.09
CA PRO A 82 -23.44 19.72 -5.18
C PRO A 82 -23.07 21.03 -5.89
N THR A 83 -23.27 22.15 -5.20
CA THR A 83 -22.92 23.49 -5.71
C THR A 83 -21.72 24.09 -4.99
N ARG A 84 -21.34 23.52 -3.84
CA ARG A 84 -20.20 23.94 -3.01
C ARG A 84 -19.59 22.76 -2.25
N PRO A 85 -18.34 22.88 -1.76
CA PRO A 85 -17.68 21.80 -1.02
C PRO A 85 -18.44 21.32 0.23
N ALA A 86 -19.19 22.21 0.89
CA ALA A 86 -19.99 21.86 2.07
C ALA A 86 -21.07 20.81 1.75
N ASP A 87 -21.57 20.77 0.52
CA ASP A 87 -22.60 19.81 0.10
C ASP A 87 -22.01 18.39 0.01
N ILE A 88 -20.73 18.27 -0.37
CA ILE A 88 -19.98 17.01 -0.35
C ILE A 88 -19.73 16.55 1.09
N GLN A 89 -19.35 17.48 1.97
CA GLN A 89 -19.08 17.19 3.39
C GLN A 89 -20.33 16.76 4.16
N ALA A 90 -21.50 17.29 3.78
CA ALA A 90 -22.78 16.94 4.36
C ALA A 90 -23.44 15.70 3.72
N ALA A 91 -22.83 15.11 2.68
CA ALA A 91 -23.38 13.93 2.03
C ALA A 91 -23.43 12.75 3.01
N ALA A 92 -24.52 11.98 2.97
CA ALA A 92 -24.71 10.84 3.87
C ALA A 92 -23.72 9.70 3.64
N ASN A 93 -23.18 9.60 2.41
CA ASN A 93 -22.25 8.57 1.98
C ASN A 93 -21.04 9.19 1.30
N ARG A 94 -19.93 8.44 1.26
CA ARG A 94 -18.72 8.82 0.52
C ARG A 94 -19.08 9.01 -0.96
N VAL A 95 -18.77 10.20 -1.50
CA VAL A 95 -19.13 10.57 -2.87
C VAL A 95 -18.20 9.94 -3.91
N ALA A 96 -16.92 9.73 -3.55
CA ALA A 96 -15.93 9.09 -4.40
C ALA A 96 -15.72 7.62 -4.00
N GLY A 97 -15.92 6.71 -4.95
CA GLY A 97 -15.83 5.28 -4.74
C GLY A 97 -15.93 4.52 -6.06
N PHE A 98 -15.68 3.20 -5.98
CA PHE A 98 -15.97 2.27 -7.06
C PHE A 98 -17.49 2.17 -7.28
N SER A 99 -17.86 1.75 -8.48
CA SER A 99 -19.24 1.39 -8.80
C SER A 99 -19.70 0.17 -7.99
N ASP A 100 -21.01 0.03 -7.79
CA ASP A 100 -21.59 -1.14 -7.12
C ASP A 100 -21.28 -2.43 -7.89
N GLU A 101 -21.06 -2.30 -9.20
CA GLU A 101 -20.67 -3.37 -10.10
C GLU A 101 -19.20 -3.81 -9.90
N LEU A 102 -18.26 -2.87 -9.77
CA LEU A 102 -16.83 -3.22 -9.68
C LEU A 102 -16.37 -3.47 -8.23
N ALA A 103 -16.96 -2.79 -7.25
CA ALA A 103 -16.52 -2.84 -5.85
C ALA A 103 -16.36 -4.26 -5.28
N PRO A 104 -17.28 -5.23 -5.53
CA PRO A 104 -17.10 -6.60 -5.05
C PRO A 104 -15.84 -7.28 -5.63
N ALA A 105 -15.56 -7.06 -6.91
CA ALA A 105 -14.39 -7.63 -7.59
C ALA A 105 -13.08 -7.00 -7.10
N VAL A 106 -13.09 -5.71 -6.77
CA VAL A 106 -11.96 -5.04 -6.10
C VAL A 106 -11.70 -5.67 -4.73
N GLY A 107 -12.76 -5.82 -3.91
CA GLY A 107 -12.65 -6.42 -2.59
C GLY A 107 -12.10 -7.84 -2.62
N GLN A 108 -12.55 -8.67 -3.57
CA GLN A 108 -12.00 -10.02 -3.77
C GLN A 108 -10.49 -10.01 -4.03
N LEU A 109 -10.02 -9.12 -4.93
CA LEU A 109 -8.59 -9.00 -5.22
C LEU A 109 -7.81 -8.53 -3.99
N GLN A 110 -8.31 -7.55 -3.26
CA GLN A 110 -7.66 -7.05 -2.05
C GLN A 110 -7.57 -8.12 -0.95
N THR A 111 -8.65 -8.87 -0.72
CA THR A 111 -8.63 -10.02 0.21
C THR A 111 -7.59 -11.04 -0.23
N PHE A 112 -7.56 -11.39 -1.52
CA PHE A 112 -6.56 -12.32 -2.05
C PHE A 112 -5.12 -11.83 -1.82
N LEU A 113 -4.83 -10.56 -2.14
CA LEU A 113 -3.50 -9.98 -1.93
C LEU A 113 -3.13 -9.97 -0.45
N HIS A 114 -4.07 -9.64 0.44
CA HIS A 114 -3.86 -9.69 1.89
C HIS A 114 -3.44 -11.10 2.36
N GLU A 115 -4.16 -12.13 1.92
CA GLU A 115 -3.91 -13.51 2.33
C GLU A 115 -2.63 -14.09 1.74
N ASN A 116 -2.28 -13.73 0.50
CA ASN A 116 -1.23 -14.42 -0.26
C ASN A 116 0.06 -13.61 -0.40
N VAL A 117 0.00 -12.28 -0.29
CA VAL A 117 1.16 -11.38 -0.44
C VAL A 117 1.60 -10.84 0.91
N TYR A 118 0.70 -10.18 1.65
CA TYR A 118 1.04 -9.58 2.93
C TYR A 118 1.36 -10.64 4.00
N ASN A 119 0.67 -11.78 3.98
CA ASN A 119 0.92 -12.90 4.90
C ASN A 119 1.97 -13.89 4.40
N HIS A 120 2.62 -13.61 3.25
CA HIS A 120 3.63 -14.49 2.68
C HIS A 120 4.81 -14.68 3.67
N PRO A 121 5.38 -15.90 3.82
CA PRO A 121 6.43 -16.17 4.81
C PRO A 121 7.65 -15.25 4.68
N GLN A 122 8.02 -14.87 3.46
CA GLN A 122 9.12 -13.94 3.22
C GLN A 122 8.79 -12.52 3.72
N ALA A 123 7.58 -12.03 3.48
CA ALA A 123 7.12 -10.73 4.00
C ALA A 123 7.14 -10.73 5.53
N ARG A 124 6.53 -11.75 6.16
CA ARG A 124 6.52 -11.91 7.62
C ARG A 124 7.92 -12.00 8.23
N GLN A 125 8.88 -12.63 7.55
CA GLN A 125 10.26 -12.68 8.01
C GLN A 125 10.93 -11.30 7.97
N GLN A 126 10.67 -10.50 6.92
CA GLN A 126 11.19 -9.13 6.84
C GLN A 126 10.56 -8.25 7.92
N ASP A 127 9.25 -8.35 8.15
CA ASP A 127 8.54 -7.60 9.19
C ASP A 127 9.07 -7.92 10.58
N ALA A 128 9.30 -9.21 10.88
CA ALA A 128 9.87 -9.63 12.15
C ALA A 128 11.28 -9.05 12.37
N ARG A 129 12.10 -8.98 11.31
CA ARG A 129 13.43 -8.36 11.36
C ARG A 129 13.34 -6.86 11.57
N ALA A 130 12.48 -6.16 10.83
CA ALA A 130 12.28 -4.72 10.96
C ALA A 130 11.76 -4.36 12.36
N ALA A 131 10.76 -5.08 12.87
CA ALA A 131 10.22 -4.88 14.22
C ALA A 131 11.29 -5.10 15.30
N ARG A 132 12.16 -6.10 15.12
CA ARG A 132 13.30 -6.33 16.02
C ARG A 132 14.28 -5.16 15.99
N THR A 133 14.69 -4.71 14.81
CA THR A 133 15.59 -3.56 14.64
C THR A 133 15.03 -2.30 15.31
N ILE A 134 13.75 -1.98 15.07
CA ILE A 134 13.09 -0.83 15.68
C ILE A 134 13.07 -0.95 17.21
N ARG A 135 12.74 -2.13 17.75
CA ARG A 135 12.72 -2.37 19.19
C ARG A 135 14.09 -2.20 19.83
N GLU A 136 15.13 -2.73 19.19
CA GLU A 136 16.51 -2.64 19.67
C GLU A 136 17.03 -1.19 19.63
N LEU A 137 16.75 -0.45 18.55
CA LEU A 137 17.04 0.98 18.45
C LEU A 137 16.33 1.79 19.53
N PHE A 138 15.02 1.57 19.69
CA PHE A 138 14.21 2.25 20.69
C PHE A 138 14.78 2.01 22.10
N SER A 139 15.07 0.75 22.43
CA SER A 139 15.64 0.38 23.73
C SER A 139 17.01 1.05 23.97
N ALA A 140 17.87 1.10 22.93
CA ALA A 140 19.18 1.72 23.03
C ALA A 140 19.10 3.24 23.31
N TYR A 141 18.24 3.97 22.59
CA TYR A 141 18.09 5.42 22.82
C TYR A 141 17.36 5.76 24.13
N ILE A 142 16.48 4.88 24.63
CA ILE A 142 15.91 5.04 25.97
C ILE A 142 16.97 4.84 27.06
N ALA A 143 17.82 3.82 26.90
CA ALA A 143 18.85 3.51 27.87
C ALA A 143 19.99 4.55 27.90
N GLN A 144 20.32 5.14 26.74
CA GLN A 144 21.37 6.15 26.60
C GLN A 144 20.89 7.31 25.70
N PRO A 145 20.08 8.24 26.24
CA PRO A 145 19.55 9.38 25.48
C PRO A 145 20.62 10.27 24.84
N GLU A 146 21.84 10.29 25.38
CA GLU A 146 23.02 10.97 24.85
C GLU A 146 23.44 10.48 23.45
N LEU A 147 22.99 9.29 23.03
CA LEU A 147 23.20 8.77 21.69
C LEU A 147 22.31 9.44 20.63
N LEU A 148 21.25 10.14 21.04
CA LEU A 148 20.40 10.91 20.14
C LEU A 148 21.16 12.12 19.60
N PRO A 149 20.87 12.61 18.38
CA PRO A 149 21.45 13.87 17.92
C PRO A 149 21.07 15.04 18.86
N PRO A 150 21.93 16.05 19.05
CA PRO A 150 21.70 17.14 20.00
C PRO A 150 20.36 17.88 19.83
N ARG A 151 19.88 17.99 18.59
CA ARG A 151 18.57 18.60 18.30
C ARG A 151 17.38 17.84 18.91
N TYR A 152 17.48 16.52 19.05
CA TYR A 152 16.45 15.68 19.68
C TYR A 152 16.63 15.67 21.20
N GLN A 153 17.87 15.63 21.70
CA GLN A 153 18.14 15.71 23.14
C GLN A 153 17.50 16.96 23.78
N ARG A 154 17.60 18.12 23.12
CA ARG A 154 16.99 19.39 23.57
C ARG A 154 15.46 19.38 23.65
N ARG A 155 14.79 18.42 23.01
CA ARG A 155 13.33 18.27 23.05
C ARG A 155 12.86 17.36 24.19
N ILE A 156 13.77 16.63 24.86
CA ILE A 156 13.41 15.62 25.87
C ILE A 156 12.62 16.24 27.02
N ASP A 157 13.04 17.41 27.51
CA ASP A 157 12.37 18.08 28.64
C ASP A 157 10.99 18.64 28.28
N ILE A 158 10.72 18.84 26.99
CA ILE A 158 9.47 19.44 26.49
C ILE A 158 8.48 18.34 26.07
N ASP A 159 8.95 17.42 25.22
CA ASP A 159 8.09 16.42 24.56
C ASP A 159 8.11 15.06 25.28
N GLY A 160 9.07 14.86 26.19
CA GLY A 160 9.33 13.58 26.86
C GLY A 160 10.19 12.62 26.05
N LEU A 161 11.05 11.87 26.75
CA LEU A 161 12.04 10.96 26.15
C LEU A 161 11.43 9.99 25.13
N HIS A 162 10.35 9.30 25.49
CA HIS A 162 9.74 8.27 24.63
C HIS A 162 9.24 8.85 23.30
N ARG A 163 8.61 10.04 23.33
CA ARG A 163 8.13 10.72 22.11
C ARG A 163 9.29 11.14 21.23
N VAL A 164 10.33 11.74 21.81
CA VAL A 164 11.52 12.17 21.08
C VAL A 164 12.21 11.00 20.38
N VAL A 165 12.33 9.85 21.06
CA VAL A 165 12.89 8.63 20.46
C VAL A 165 12.00 8.12 19.33
N CYS A 166 10.67 8.08 19.52
CA CYS A 166 9.73 7.71 18.46
C CYS A 166 9.87 8.62 17.23
N ASP A 167 9.91 9.94 17.41
CA ASP A 167 10.03 10.90 16.31
C ASP A 167 11.36 10.76 15.58
N TYR A 168 12.45 10.47 16.31
CA TYR A 168 13.75 10.25 15.69
C TYR A 168 13.77 8.98 14.84
N ILE A 169 13.28 7.86 15.39
CA ILE A 169 13.22 6.58 14.67
C ILE A 169 12.26 6.64 13.47
N ALA A 170 11.09 7.25 13.63
CA ALA A 170 10.11 7.41 12.55
C ALA A 170 10.62 8.32 11.42
N GLY A 171 11.57 9.22 11.71
CA GLY A 171 12.23 10.06 10.70
C GLY A 171 13.38 9.38 9.96
N MET A 172 13.71 8.12 10.28
CA MET A 172 14.80 7.38 9.62
C MET A 172 14.34 6.76 8.30
N THR A 173 15.20 6.78 7.28
CA THR A 173 15.04 5.88 6.13
C THR A 173 15.48 4.46 6.50
N ASP A 174 14.98 3.43 5.81
CA ASP A 174 15.38 2.04 6.02
C ASP A 174 16.90 1.82 5.97
N ARG A 175 17.59 2.55 5.09
CA ARG A 175 19.05 2.49 4.97
C ARG A 175 19.72 3.05 6.23
N PHE A 176 19.24 4.21 6.70
CA PHE A 176 19.78 4.87 7.87
C PHE A 176 19.45 4.09 9.16
N CYS A 177 18.22 3.58 9.29
CA CYS A 177 17.79 2.72 10.40
C CYS A 177 18.71 1.49 10.54
N ARG A 178 19.00 0.79 9.43
CA ARG A 178 19.97 -0.33 9.43
C ARG A 178 21.39 0.09 9.77
N GLN A 179 21.83 1.27 9.35
CA GLN A 179 23.15 1.79 9.68
C GLN A 179 23.28 2.13 11.16
N GLU A 180 22.30 2.83 11.73
CA GLU A 180 22.24 3.16 13.15
C GLU A 180 22.15 1.90 14.00
N HIS A 181 21.34 0.93 13.58
CA HIS A 181 21.20 -0.34 14.29
C HIS A 181 22.54 -1.05 14.41
N ARG A 182 23.26 -1.22 13.30
CA ARG A 182 24.62 -1.78 13.27
C ARG A 182 25.62 -1.01 14.13
N ARG A 183 25.57 0.32 14.09
CA ARG A 183 26.42 1.20 14.90
C ARG A 183 26.24 0.96 16.39
N LEU A 184 25.00 0.72 16.82
CA LEU A 184 24.63 0.55 18.23
C LEU A 184 24.72 -0.90 18.72
N SER A 185 24.51 -1.89 17.85
CA SER A 185 24.57 -3.31 18.19
C SER A 185 25.96 -3.93 17.98
N GLY A 186 26.91 -3.19 17.38
CA GLY A 186 28.28 -3.67 17.12
C GLY A 186 28.35 -4.83 16.11
N THR A 187 27.36 -4.90 15.20
CA THR A 187 27.20 -5.96 14.18
C THR A 187 27.30 -5.37 12.78
#